data_AF-W9DP44-F1
#
_entry.id   AF-W9DP44-F1
#
_cell.length_a   1.000
_cell.length_b   1.000
_cell.length_c   1.000
_cell.angle_alpha   90.00
_cell.angle_beta   90.00
_cell.angle_gamma   90.00
#
_symmetry.space_group_name_H-M   'P 1'
#
loop_
_entity.id
_entity.type
_entity.pdbx_description
1 polymer ?
#
loop_
_entity_poly.entity_id
_entity_poly.type
_entity_poly.pdbx_seq_one_letter_code
_entity_poly.pdbx_strand_id
1 'polypeptide(L)'
;MVVLTISLPAGASDSSEESGSETIGVLVVAHGSTSETWCNAVRTAVEDTNLDYPIEIGFLEMVENETLPDAVDKLEEQGVTKIVAVPLFISSNSGHIGEIQYILGLTSEAPEEGLVQVDTESEIIMTGAMDDHSFIAKIIADRAAELVQDAENETVILALHGTTGEDLEGWNESSASLSDKAKLILRHSMGINIEDVRYGFINVDESNEELTSFEISNVVSNVSESSHAIIIPVFACEGYYTNTKIPRLLEDMDYSYPEEGSRALIPHSNVGDWIEVMVARELSYPEISIYDDEELVTISFDDLEACLCGVCAYRSSLEAFSFEDVWEGIPHRGDVSIISAHPSDGHEEVFLYILGNLTEDYTIDAPEGTDETYIIPENYDYTFIQKSSGDSIEVSISDDVFYDNMYELRTKAKLGTATAEEKSAFKLLKSMMQEKMTYGPSEELFDVSTSLSDGLPISSGWNFISVPSELNDASVDSVFEDIEYDVVLYYNTSSGMWEQGGVDFTELEPLKAYWIKNSLGYSQFVSSDKLKPAVPAVPATISLHKGWNAIGYSDAADSLSAKMTLQSMDDSYSLIKGPYYSETMSYGYVGHNGETGVISGSHVGTDSFEMAPYNGYWILVTQETILYGF
;
A
#
# COMPACT_ATOMS: atom_id res chain seq x y z
N MET A 1 -11.64 -13.49 -5.22
CA MET A 1 -10.43 -14.24 -4.83
C MET A 1 -9.90 -14.94 -6.07
N VAL A 2 -9.26 -14.16 -6.93
CA VAL A 2 -8.39 -14.66 -7.99
C VAL A 2 -7.00 -14.41 -7.45
N VAL A 3 -6.25 -15.49 -7.22
CA VAL A 3 -4.84 -15.44 -6.82
C VAL A 3 -4.06 -15.04 -8.07
N LEU A 4 -3.53 -13.83 -8.10
CA LEU A 4 -2.60 -13.40 -9.13
C LEU A 4 -1.24 -14.02 -8.80
N THR A 5 -0.92 -15.07 -9.53
CA THR A 5 0.39 -15.72 -9.53
C THR A 5 1.40 -14.83 -10.26
N ILE A 6 2.43 -14.35 -9.57
CA ILE A 6 3.65 -13.87 -10.23
C ILE A 6 4.40 -15.11 -10.72
N SER A 7 4.32 -15.39 -12.02
CA SER A 7 5.11 -16.42 -12.68
C SER A 7 6.15 -15.73 -13.56
N LEU A 8 7.43 -15.82 -13.18
CA LEU A 8 8.53 -15.32 -14.00
C LEU A 8 8.55 -16.03 -15.37
N PRO A 9 8.76 -15.32 -16.49
CA PRO A 9 8.81 -15.94 -17.81
C PRO A 9 10.10 -16.75 -18.00
N ALA A 10 9.95 -18.04 -18.28
CA ALA A 10 11.04 -18.91 -18.72
C ALA A 10 11.42 -18.58 -20.17
N GLY A 11 12.43 -17.73 -20.36
CA GLY A 11 13.07 -17.47 -21.66
C GLY A 11 14.21 -18.45 -21.94
N ALA A 12 14.05 -19.29 -22.96
CA ALA A 12 15.05 -20.27 -23.38
C ALA A 12 16.30 -19.62 -24.02
N SER A 13 17.49 -19.93 -23.51
CA SER A 13 18.70 -20.04 -24.33
C SER A 13 19.68 -21.06 -23.74
N ASP A 14 20.38 -21.76 -24.62
CA ASP A 14 21.10 -23.02 -24.38
C ASP A 14 22.53 -22.78 -23.84
N SER A 15 22.94 -23.64 -22.89
CA SER A 15 24.29 -23.90 -22.38
C SER A 15 24.97 -22.89 -21.42
N SER A 16 24.67 -23.02 -20.12
CA SER A 16 25.63 -22.80 -19.03
C SER A 16 25.25 -23.67 -17.82
N GLU A 17 26.25 -24.10 -17.06
CA GLU A 17 26.17 -25.05 -15.92
C GLU A 17 25.01 -24.75 -14.95
N GLU A 18 24.25 -25.78 -14.55
CA GLU A 18 23.26 -25.71 -13.46
C GLU A 18 23.95 -25.26 -12.16
N SER A 19 23.89 -23.96 -11.84
CA SER A 19 23.90 -23.53 -10.45
C SER A 19 22.52 -23.88 -9.88
N GLY A 20 22.47 -24.72 -8.83
CA GLY A 20 21.22 -25.00 -8.15
C GLY A 20 20.51 -23.69 -7.79
N SER A 21 19.25 -23.53 -8.19
CA SER A 21 18.49 -22.31 -7.92
C SER A 21 18.31 -22.16 -6.41
N GLU A 22 18.85 -21.07 -5.86
CA GLU A 22 18.66 -20.71 -4.44
C GLU A 22 17.16 -20.69 -4.12
N THR A 23 16.73 -21.50 -3.16
CA THR A 23 15.35 -21.55 -2.66
C THR A 23 15.36 -21.08 -1.22
N ILE A 24 14.62 -20.02 -0.93
CA ILE A 24 14.67 -19.33 0.35
C ILE A 24 13.55 -19.84 1.26
N GLY A 25 13.87 -20.02 2.55
CA GLY A 25 12.91 -20.28 3.62
C GLY A 25 13.18 -19.40 4.83
N VAL A 26 12.17 -19.22 5.67
CA VAL A 26 12.23 -18.37 6.86
C VAL A 26 12.13 -19.25 8.11
N LEU A 27 13.05 -19.06 9.04
CA LEU A 27 13.05 -19.71 10.34
C LEU A 27 12.79 -18.66 11.42
N VAL A 28 11.58 -18.62 11.99
CA VAL A 28 11.30 -17.76 13.15
C VAL A 28 11.75 -18.48 14.41
N VAL A 29 12.73 -17.92 15.12
CA VAL A 29 13.31 -18.52 16.32
C VAL A 29 12.70 -17.91 17.57
N ALA A 30 12.03 -18.71 18.39
CA ALA A 30 11.41 -18.26 19.63
C ALA A 30 11.93 -19.05 20.84
N HIS A 31 11.83 -18.49 22.04
CA HIS A 31 12.31 -19.17 23.25
C HIS A 31 11.57 -20.51 23.52
N GLY A 32 10.24 -20.52 23.37
CA GLY A 32 9.41 -21.67 23.72
C GLY A 32 8.96 -21.66 25.18
N SER A 33 7.87 -22.37 25.45
CA SER A 33 7.22 -22.41 26.76
C SER A 33 6.42 -23.71 26.93
N THR A 34 6.30 -24.18 28.16
CA THR A 34 5.35 -25.27 28.49
C THR A 34 3.88 -24.82 28.42
N SER A 35 3.62 -23.52 28.25
CA SER A 35 2.28 -22.97 28.03
C SER A 35 1.92 -22.99 26.55
N GLU A 36 0.90 -23.78 26.19
CA GLU A 36 0.41 -23.86 24.83
C GLU A 36 -0.21 -22.54 24.34
N THR A 37 -0.79 -21.74 25.24
CA THR A 37 -1.28 -20.39 24.90
C THR A 37 -0.14 -19.46 24.49
N TRP A 38 1.03 -19.60 25.12
CA TRP A 38 2.22 -18.82 24.77
C TRP A 38 2.74 -19.23 23.39
N CYS A 39 2.85 -20.53 23.12
CA CYS A 39 3.33 -21.03 21.83
C CYS A 39 2.36 -20.66 20.70
N ASN A 40 1.05 -20.78 20.91
CA ASN A 40 0.06 -20.37 19.90
C ASN A 40 0.09 -18.87 19.61
N ALA A 41 0.40 -18.01 20.58
CA ALA A 41 0.54 -16.58 20.33
C ALA A 41 1.71 -16.30 19.36
N VAL A 42 2.83 -17.02 19.50
CA VAL A 42 3.93 -16.97 18.53
C VAL A 42 3.47 -17.48 17.16
N ARG A 43 2.79 -18.64 17.11
CA ARG A 43 2.30 -19.19 15.83
C ARG A 43 1.38 -18.23 15.09
N THR A 44 0.42 -17.62 15.79
CA THR A 44 -0.50 -16.63 15.19
C THR A 44 0.25 -15.41 14.66
N ALA A 45 1.23 -14.88 15.39
CA ALA A 45 2.02 -13.73 14.90
C ALA A 45 2.83 -14.04 13.63
N VAL A 46 3.22 -15.30 13.43
CA VAL A 46 3.90 -15.76 12.21
C VAL A 46 2.91 -16.07 11.09
N GLU A 47 1.74 -16.62 11.41
CA GLU A 47 0.65 -16.85 10.45
C GLU A 47 0.13 -15.54 9.84
N ASP A 48 0.20 -14.44 10.60
CA ASP A 48 -0.26 -13.11 10.15
C ASP A 48 0.75 -12.40 9.23
N THR A 49 1.93 -12.97 8.96
CA THR A 49 2.92 -12.36 8.04
C THR A 49 2.56 -12.55 6.57
N ASN A 50 2.85 -11.56 5.74
CA ASN A 50 2.68 -11.58 4.28
C ASN A 50 3.99 -11.94 3.56
N LEU A 51 4.44 -13.19 3.72
CA LEU A 51 5.67 -13.70 3.10
C LEU A 51 5.37 -14.86 2.15
N ASP A 52 5.84 -14.75 0.91
CA ASP A 52 5.71 -15.80 -0.13
C ASP A 52 6.75 -16.93 0.00
N TYR A 53 7.29 -17.15 1.21
CA TYR A 53 8.34 -18.14 1.48
C TYR A 53 7.84 -19.22 2.45
N PRO A 54 8.34 -20.46 2.35
CA PRO A 54 8.16 -21.45 3.42
C PRO A 54 8.63 -20.89 4.76
N ILE A 55 7.75 -20.89 5.77
CA ILE A 55 8.06 -20.42 7.12
C ILE A 55 7.91 -21.57 8.11
N GLU A 56 8.92 -21.78 8.95
CA GLU A 56 8.86 -22.69 10.08
C GLU A 56 9.24 -21.97 11.38
N ILE A 57 8.68 -22.42 12.49
CA ILE A 57 9.02 -21.91 13.84
C ILE A 57 9.91 -22.92 14.53
N GLY A 58 11.08 -22.45 14.98
CA GLY A 58 11.99 -23.20 15.82
C GLY A 58 11.96 -22.68 17.26
N PHE A 59 11.48 -23.50 18.20
CA PHE A 59 11.56 -23.20 19.61
C PHE A 59 12.90 -23.67 20.20
N LEU A 60 13.57 -22.77 20.94
CA LEU A 60 14.83 -23.06 21.61
C LEU A 60 14.67 -24.12 22.69
N GLU A 61 13.60 -24.02 23.49
CA GLU A 61 13.34 -24.94 24.59
C GLU A 61 11.85 -25.31 24.74
N MET A 62 11.58 -26.34 25.55
CA MET A 62 10.27 -26.70 26.11
C MET A 62 9.18 -27.21 25.15
N VAL A 63 9.37 -27.09 23.83
CA VAL A 63 8.38 -27.52 22.84
C VAL A 63 8.94 -28.70 22.03
N GLU A 64 8.39 -29.90 22.27
CA GLU A 64 8.82 -31.11 21.56
C GLU A 64 8.29 -31.11 20.11
N ASN A 65 9.11 -31.55 19.15
CA ASN A 65 8.79 -31.67 17.70
C ASN A 65 8.64 -30.35 16.93
N GLU A 66 8.95 -29.23 17.57
CA GLU A 66 9.05 -27.89 16.96
C GLU A 66 10.36 -27.22 17.41
N THR A 67 11.43 -28.00 17.55
CA THR A 67 12.76 -27.49 17.93
C THR A 67 13.46 -26.80 16.75
N LEU A 68 14.55 -26.06 16.98
CA LEU A 68 15.37 -25.50 15.90
C LEU A 68 15.78 -26.57 14.86
N PRO A 69 16.32 -27.74 15.26
CA PRO A 69 16.59 -28.83 14.32
C PRO A 69 15.35 -29.30 13.54
N ASP A 70 14.21 -29.51 14.22
CA ASP A 70 12.99 -29.97 13.54
C ASP A 70 12.50 -28.96 12.48
N ALA A 71 12.65 -27.66 12.76
CA ALA A 71 12.26 -26.59 11.85
C ALA A 71 13.20 -26.50 10.63
N VAL A 72 14.52 -26.63 10.85
CA VAL A 72 15.50 -26.69 9.76
C VAL A 72 15.24 -27.90 8.86
N ASP A 73 15.03 -29.09 9.44
CA ASP A 73 14.73 -30.32 8.69
C ASP A 73 13.47 -30.14 7.81
N LYS A 74 12.40 -29.53 8.35
CA LYS A 74 11.16 -29.26 7.60
C LYS A 74 11.35 -28.26 6.45
N LEU A 75 12.21 -27.26 6.61
CA LEU A 75 12.53 -26.33 5.52
C LEU A 75 13.32 -27.06 4.42
N GLU A 76 14.30 -27.90 4.79
CA GLU A 76 15.06 -28.70 3.82
C GLU A 76 14.19 -29.73 3.10
N GLU A 77 13.23 -30.35 3.78
CA GLU A 77 12.22 -31.24 3.17
C GLU A 77 11.36 -30.52 2.12
N GLN A 78 11.21 -29.20 2.22
CA GLN A 78 10.54 -28.34 1.24
C GLN A 78 11.46 -27.87 0.10
N GLY A 79 12.73 -28.30 0.10
CA GLY A 79 13.72 -27.95 -0.91
C GLY A 79 14.39 -26.60 -0.69
N VAL A 80 14.25 -26.00 0.50
CA VAL A 80 14.97 -24.78 0.88
C VAL A 80 16.47 -25.06 0.89
N THR A 81 17.24 -24.14 0.33
CA THR A 81 18.71 -24.17 0.29
C THR A 81 19.35 -22.99 1.01
N LYS A 82 18.56 -21.96 1.36
CA LYS A 82 18.97 -20.81 2.14
C LYS A 82 17.88 -20.44 3.16
N ILE A 83 18.26 -20.33 4.42
CA ILE A 83 17.36 -20.06 5.53
C ILE A 83 17.68 -18.69 6.13
N VAL A 84 16.68 -17.81 6.19
CA VAL A 84 16.74 -16.55 6.94
C VAL A 84 16.17 -16.79 8.33
N ALA A 85 17.03 -16.87 9.34
CA ALA A 85 16.67 -17.05 10.73
C ALA A 85 16.37 -15.69 11.40
N VAL A 86 15.15 -15.53 11.93
CA VAL A 86 14.66 -14.29 12.55
C VAL A 86 14.43 -14.54 14.05
N PRO A 87 15.30 -14.03 14.95
CA PRO A 87 15.16 -14.24 16.38
C PRO A 87 14.05 -13.36 16.98
N LEU A 88 12.92 -13.96 17.36
CA LEU A 88 11.80 -13.33 18.07
C LEU A 88 12.14 -13.11 19.56
N PHE A 89 13.22 -12.39 19.82
CA PHE A 89 13.78 -12.07 21.13
C PHE A 89 13.86 -10.56 21.31
N ILE A 90 13.70 -10.11 22.56
CA ILE A 90 13.67 -8.67 22.87
C ILE A 90 15.01 -7.98 22.60
N SER A 91 16.12 -8.67 22.78
CA SER A 91 17.43 -8.10 22.47
C SER A 91 18.41 -9.11 21.90
N SER A 92 19.24 -8.66 20.98
CA SER A 92 20.40 -9.38 20.44
C SER A 92 21.48 -9.61 21.50
N ASN A 93 21.37 -8.95 22.67
CA ASN A 93 22.23 -9.13 23.84
C ASN A 93 21.61 -10.09 24.88
N SER A 94 20.59 -10.86 24.50
CA SER A 94 20.04 -11.91 25.35
C SER A 94 21.00 -13.10 25.43
N GLY A 95 21.10 -13.75 26.59
CA GLY A 95 22.00 -14.89 26.80
C GLY A 95 21.76 -16.06 25.83
N HIS A 96 20.53 -16.20 25.34
CA HIS A 96 20.14 -17.25 24.38
C HIS A 96 20.64 -17.02 22.95
N ILE A 97 21.06 -15.80 22.59
CA ILE A 97 21.47 -15.51 21.20
C ILE A 97 22.72 -16.31 20.82
N GLY A 98 23.68 -16.45 21.75
CA GLY A 98 24.87 -17.28 21.52
C GLY A 98 24.53 -18.77 21.36
N GLU A 99 23.52 -19.26 22.09
CA GLU A 99 23.04 -20.64 21.98
C GLU A 99 22.41 -20.89 20.61
N ILE A 100 21.53 -19.98 20.16
CA ILE A 100 20.88 -20.03 18.85
C ILE A 100 21.94 -20.01 17.74
N GLN A 101 22.89 -19.08 17.79
CA GLN A 101 23.98 -19.02 16.82
C GLN A 101 24.79 -20.32 16.77
N TYR A 102 25.07 -20.92 17.92
CA TYR A 102 25.78 -22.19 17.98
C TYR A 102 24.94 -23.34 17.39
N ILE A 103 23.67 -23.46 17.79
CA ILE A 103 22.75 -24.50 17.29
C ILE A 103 22.61 -24.39 15.77
N LEU A 104 22.49 -23.18 15.23
CA LEU A 104 22.38 -22.93 13.79
C LEU A 104 23.72 -23.02 13.03
N GLY A 105 24.83 -23.38 13.69
CA GLY A 105 26.13 -23.55 13.02
C GLY A 105 26.86 -22.24 12.68
N LEU A 106 26.39 -21.10 13.16
CA LEU A 106 26.96 -19.77 12.89
C LEU A 106 28.21 -19.48 13.73
N THR A 107 28.37 -20.18 14.85
CA THR A 107 29.57 -20.15 15.70
C THR A 107 30.10 -21.56 15.91
N SER A 108 31.40 -21.68 16.22
CA SER A 108 32.06 -22.98 16.39
C SER A 108 32.26 -23.41 17.85
N GLU A 109 32.19 -22.47 18.79
CA GLU A 109 32.37 -22.72 20.21
C GLU A 109 31.00 -22.73 20.92
N ALA A 110 30.70 -23.82 21.61
CA ALA A 110 29.45 -23.94 22.37
C ALA A 110 29.49 -23.03 23.60
N PRO A 111 28.47 -22.17 23.82
CA PRO A 111 28.40 -21.34 25.02
C PRO A 111 28.16 -22.18 26.28
N GLU A 112 27.46 -23.31 26.16
CA GLU A 112 27.13 -24.23 27.25
C GLU A 112 27.28 -25.72 26.86
N GLU A 113 27.37 -26.61 27.85
CA GLU A 113 27.47 -28.06 27.63
C GLU A 113 26.12 -28.65 27.16
N GLY A 114 26.16 -29.51 26.14
CA GLY A 114 25.00 -30.31 25.73
C GLY A 114 24.22 -29.77 24.53
N LEU A 115 24.57 -28.58 24.03
CA LEU A 115 24.06 -28.07 22.77
C LEU A 115 24.67 -28.84 21.59
N VAL A 116 23.86 -29.04 20.54
CA VAL A 116 24.26 -29.73 19.31
C VAL A 116 23.86 -28.85 18.13
N GLN A 117 24.76 -28.73 17.16
CA GLN A 117 24.47 -27.99 15.94
C GLN A 117 23.55 -28.79 15.02
N VAL A 118 22.73 -28.10 14.24
CA VAL A 118 21.97 -28.72 13.15
C VAL A 118 22.91 -29.30 12.10
N ASP A 119 22.55 -30.46 11.54
CA ASP A 119 23.27 -31.09 10.44
C ASP A 119 22.56 -30.69 9.14
N THR A 120 23.01 -29.61 8.51
CA THR A 120 22.33 -28.96 7.38
C THR A 120 23.31 -28.68 6.25
N GLU A 121 22.83 -28.78 5.01
CA GLU A 121 23.55 -28.33 3.81
C GLU A 121 23.09 -26.92 3.35
N SER A 122 21.99 -26.43 3.93
CA SER A 122 21.45 -25.10 3.65
C SER A 122 22.34 -23.99 4.22
N GLU A 123 22.46 -22.89 3.47
CA GLU A 123 23.06 -21.67 4.01
C GLU A 123 22.12 -21.04 5.02
N ILE A 124 22.58 -20.78 6.25
CA ILE A 124 21.80 -20.08 7.26
C ILE A 124 22.39 -18.69 7.47
N ILE A 125 21.54 -17.67 7.39
CA ILE A 125 21.84 -16.32 7.83
C ILE A 125 20.88 -15.95 8.95
N MET A 126 21.37 -15.23 9.96
CA MET A 126 20.55 -14.83 11.11
C MET A 126 20.51 -13.31 11.22
N THR A 127 19.30 -12.76 11.31
CA THR A 127 19.08 -11.33 11.48
C THR A 127 19.38 -10.89 12.91
N GLY A 128 19.34 -9.57 13.15
CA GLY A 128 19.21 -9.05 14.52
C GLY A 128 17.87 -9.44 15.16
N ALA A 129 17.83 -9.39 16.49
CA ALA A 129 16.59 -9.51 17.25
C ALA A 129 15.79 -8.18 17.24
N MET A 130 14.76 -8.05 18.09
CA MET A 130 13.87 -6.89 18.08
C MET A 130 14.56 -5.56 18.48
N ASP A 131 15.43 -5.63 19.49
CA ASP A 131 16.23 -4.51 20.01
C ASP A 131 15.45 -3.18 20.09
N ASP A 132 15.95 -2.13 19.43
CA ASP A 132 15.37 -0.79 19.42
C ASP A 132 14.56 -0.50 18.15
N HIS A 133 14.10 -1.53 17.42
CA HIS A 133 13.43 -1.36 16.13
C HIS A 133 12.18 -0.48 16.24
N SER A 134 11.95 0.38 15.24
CA SER A 134 10.92 1.43 15.33
C SER A 134 9.49 0.86 15.38
N PHE A 135 9.24 -0.29 14.76
CA PHE A 135 7.97 -1.02 14.91
C PHE A 135 7.69 -1.44 16.35
N ILE A 136 8.72 -1.84 17.10
CA ILE A 136 8.62 -2.18 18.53
C ILE A 136 8.35 -0.92 19.36
N ALA A 137 9.02 0.19 19.03
CA ALA A 137 8.75 1.49 19.65
C ALA A 137 7.30 1.94 19.43
N LYS A 138 6.72 1.67 18.24
CA LYS A 138 5.32 1.96 17.92
C LYS A 138 4.36 1.09 18.73
N ILE A 139 4.61 -0.21 18.87
CA ILE A 139 3.82 -1.09 19.76
C ILE A 139 3.80 -0.52 21.18
N ILE A 140 4.98 -0.15 21.70
CA ILE A 140 5.11 0.42 23.04
C ILE A 140 4.31 1.73 23.17
N ALA A 141 4.39 2.62 22.18
CA ALA A 141 3.65 3.87 22.17
C ALA A 141 2.13 3.62 22.15
N ASP A 142 1.65 2.67 21.36
CA ASP A 142 0.23 2.31 21.30
C ASP A 142 -0.28 1.75 22.64
N ARG A 143 0.46 0.81 23.23
CA ARG A 143 0.13 0.26 24.56
C ARG A 143 0.15 1.33 25.66
N ALA A 144 1.11 2.26 25.60
CA ALA A 144 1.17 3.38 26.53
C ALA A 144 -0.02 4.32 26.37
N ALA A 145 -0.38 4.67 25.13
CA ALA A 145 -1.48 5.57 24.83
C ALA A 145 -2.84 5.07 25.39
N GLU A 146 -3.06 3.75 25.44
CA GLU A 146 -4.26 3.15 26.05
C GLU A 146 -4.40 3.46 27.56
N LEU A 147 -3.29 3.73 28.25
CA LEU A 147 -3.24 3.92 29.70
C LEU A 147 -3.12 5.37 30.15
N VAL A 148 -2.64 6.25 29.27
CA VAL A 148 -2.40 7.67 29.56
C VAL A 148 -3.71 8.38 29.87
N GLN A 149 -3.74 9.12 30.98
CA GLN A 149 -4.88 9.94 31.41
C GLN A 149 -4.51 11.41 31.62
N ASP A 150 -3.29 11.67 32.09
CA ASP A 150 -2.76 13.00 32.36
C ASP A 150 -1.29 13.07 31.93
N ALA A 151 -1.09 13.07 30.61
CA ALA A 151 0.21 12.88 29.95
C ALA A 151 1.33 13.75 30.55
N GLU A 152 1.06 15.01 30.90
CA GLU A 152 2.08 15.94 31.39
C GLU A 152 2.58 15.62 32.82
N ASN A 153 1.89 14.75 33.54
CA ASN A 153 2.24 14.30 34.90
C ASN A 153 2.42 12.77 34.97
N GLU A 154 2.59 12.12 33.82
CA GLU A 154 2.74 10.68 33.68
C GLU A 154 4.05 10.34 32.96
N THR A 155 4.74 9.33 33.47
CA THR A 155 5.98 8.80 32.88
C THR A 155 5.78 7.34 32.53
N VAL A 156 6.02 6.99 31.28
CA VAL A 156 6.03 5.58 30.83
C VAL A 156 7.35 4.94 31.24
N ILE A 157 7.30 3.72 31.76
CA ILE A 157 8.48 2.93 32.15
C ILE A 157 8.40 1.58 31.46
N LEU A 158 9.37 1.32 30.58
CA LEU A 158 9.55 0.03 29.92
C LEU A 158 10.11 -0.97 30.91
N ALA A 159 9.38 -2.06 31.17
CA ALA A 159 9.86 -3.15 32.02
C ALA A 159 10.43 -4.27 31.15
N LEU A 160 11.76 -4.39 31.13
CA LEU A 160 12.50 -5.36 30.32
C LEU A 160 13.14 -6.45 31.19
N HIS A 161 13.53 -7.57 30.58
CA HIS A 161 14.14 -8.66 31.32
C HIS A 161 15.52 -8.29 31.90
N GLY A 162 16.40 -7.71 31.07
CA GLY A 162 17.79 -7.41 31.43
C GLY A 162 18.64 -8.67 31.60
N THR A 163 19.87 -8.48 32.09
CA THR A 163 20.85 -9.53 32.35
C THR A 163 21.71 -9.17 33.55
N THR A 164 22.25 -10.19 34.24
CA THR A 164 23.27 -10.01 35.29
C THR A 164 24.70 -10.19 34.74
N GLY A 165 24.85 -10.46 33.44
CA GLY A 165 26.12 -10.67 32.77
C GLY A 165 26.74 -9.40 32.18
N GLU A 166 27.82 -9.57 31.41
CA GLU A 166 28.57 -8.46 30.79
C GLU A 166 27.78 -7.75 29.67
N ASP A 167 26.73 -8.38 29.13
CA ASP A 167 25.92 -7.85 28.01
C ASP A 167 24.92 -6.75 28.41
N LEU A 168 24.90 -6.34 29.68
CA LEU A 168 23.96 -5.33 30.17
C LEU A 168 24.17 -3.96 29.48
N GLU A 169 25.39 -3.65 29.04
CA GLU A 169 25.67 -2.43 28.27
C GLU A 169 24.82 -2.38 26.98
N GLY A 170 24.76 -3.48 26.23
CA GLY A 170 23.94 -3.57 25.02
C GLY A 170 22.44 -3.51 25.30
N TRP A 171 21.97 -4.12 26.39
CA TRP A 171 20.59 -3.95 26.86
C TRP A 171 20.26 -2.50 27.20
N ASN A 172 21.19 -1.80 27.84
CA ASN A 172 21.02 -0.41 28.24
C ASN A 172 20.96 0.52 27.02
N GLU A 173 21.85 0.34 26.05
CA GLU A 173 21.87 1.12 24.82
C GLU A 173 20.59 0.94 24.00
N SER A 174 20.16 -0.30 23.77
CA SER A 174 18.93 -0.57 23.01
C SER A 174 17.68 -0.08 23.74
N SER A 175 17.58 -0.28 25.06
CA SER A 175 16.44 0.18 25.86
C SER A 175 16.34 1.70 25.91
N ALA A 176 17.48 2.41 25.99
CA ALA A 176 17.49 3.88 25.94
C ALA A 176 16.99 4.40 24.59
N SER A 177 17.50 3.84 23.49
CA SER A 177 17.04 4.19 22.13
C SER A 177 15.55 3.89 21.94
N LEU A 178 15.08 2.73 22.44
CA LEU A 178 13.69 2.32 22.36
C LEU A 178 12.76 3.25 23.15
N SER A 179 13.15 3.65 24.37
CA SER A 179 12.43 4.65 25.17
C SER A 179 12.35 6.01 24.47
N ASP A 180 13.46 6.49 23.91
CA ASP A 180 13.50 7.75 23.17
C ASP A 180 12.58 7.71 21.94
N LYS A 181 12.59 6.62 21.17
CA LYS A 181 11.71 6.44 20.01
C LYS A 181 10.23 6.43 20.40
N ALA A 182 9.85 5.66 21.42
CA ALA A 182 8.48 5.61 21.91
C ALA A 182 8.00 6.99 22.41
N LYS A 183 8.88 7.74 23.09
CA LYS A 183 8.60 9.12 23.54
C LYS A 183 8.32 10.06 22.36
N LEU A 184 9.15 10.00 21.32
CA LEU A 184 8.97 10.81 20.12
C LEU A 184 7.67 10.47 19.40
N ILE A 185 7.31 9.19 19.29
CA ILE A 185 6.04 8.76 18.68
C ILE A 185 4.84 9.28 19.48
N LEU A 186 4.83 9.08 20.80
CA LEU A 186 3.77 9.58 21.68
C LEU A 186 3.57 11.09 21.51
N ARG A 187 4.65 11.88 21.63
CA ARG A 187 4.57 13.35 21.60
C ARG A 187 4.26 13.91 20.24
N HIS A 188 4.92 13.40 19.20
CA HIS A 188 4.99 14.07 17.92
C HIS A 188 4.19 13.40 16.81
N SER A 189 3.82 12.13 16.95
CA SER A 189 2.88 11.47 16.01
C SER A 189 1.48 11.39 16.62
N MET A 190 1.35 10.94 17.87
CA MET A 190 0.05 10.74 18.52
C MET A 190 -0.49 11.99 19.24
N GLY A 191 0.32 13.05 19.38
CA GLY A 191 -0.06 14.28 20.08
C GLY A 191 -0.21 14.13 21.61
N ILE A 192 0.32 13.05 22.18
CA ILE A 192 0.31 12.75 23.62
C ILE A 192 1.57 13.35 24.22
N ASN A 193 1.43 14.51 24.87
CA ASN A 193 2.54 15.24 25.51
C ASN A 193 3.02 14.58 26.81
N ILE A 194 3.45 13.31 26.74
CA ILE A 194 3.92 12.51 27.88
C ILE A 194 5.10 13.20 28.57
N GLU A 195 5.19 13.17 29.90
CA GLU A 195 6.29 13.81 30.66
C GLU A 195 7.65 13.20 30.28
N ASP A 196 7.73 11.87 30.31
CA ASP A 196 8.94 11.13 30.00
C ASP A 196 8.65 9.67 29.61
N VAL A 197 9.65 9.03 28.99
CA VAL A 197 9.67 7.58 28.80
C VAL A 197 11.02 7.08 29.30
N ARG A 198 11.00 6.14 30.24
CA ARG A 198 12.17 5.52 30.85
C ARG A 198 12.11 4.01 30.70
N TYR A 199 13.14 3.32 31.16
CA TYR A 199 13.21 1.87 31.17
C TYR A 199 13.81 1.37 32.49
N GLY A 200 13.52 0.12 32.83
CA GLY A 200 14.12 -0.60 33.92
C GLY A 200 14.13 -2.11 33.66
N PHE A 201 15.02 -2.80 34.36
CA PHE A 201 15.27 -4.23 34.20
C PHE A 201 14.78 -5.03 35.41
N ILE A 202 14.28 -6.23 35.13
CA ILE A 202 13.89 -7.21 36.16
C ILE A 202 15.12 -7.88 36.77
N ASN A 203 16.15 -8.12 35.95
CA ASN A 203 17.40 -8.74 36.38
C ASN A 203 18.56 -7.77 36.16
N VAL A 204 19.22 -7.40 37.26
CA VAL A 204 20.47 -6.63 37.30
C VAL A 204 21.38 -7.25 38.36
N ASP A 205 22.69 -7.07 38.24
CA ASP A 205 23.61 -7.50 39.29
C ASP A 205 23.43 -6.63 40.55
N GLU A 206 22.69 -7.16 41.52
CA GLU A 206 22.42 -6.50 42.81
C GLU A 206 23.69 -6.18 43.61
N SER A 207 24.83 -6.80 43.28
CA SER A 207 26.12 -6.51 43.93
C SER A 207 26.81 -5.26 43.39
N ASN A 208 26.36 -4.74 42.25
CA ASN A 208 26.88 -3.54 41.61
C ASN A 208 25.95 -2.34 41.85
N GLU A 209 26.34 -1.46 42.77
CA GLU A 209 25.54 -0.27 43.15
C GLU A 209 25.16 0.62 41.94
N GLU A 210 26.01 0.72 40.91
CA GLU A 210 25.68 1.53 39.72
C GLU A 210 24.56 0.88 38.90
N LEU A 211 24.55 -0.44 38.79
CA LEU A 211 23.56 -1.18 38.00
C LEU A 211 22.22 -1.30 38.70
N THR A 212 22.18 -1.25 40.04
CA THR A 212 20.92 -1.26 40.80
C THR A 212 20.02 -0.07 40.46
N SER A 213 20.57 1.03 39.93
CA SER A 213 19.77 2.17 39.46
C SER A 213 18.83 1.82 38.31
N PHE A 214 19.15 0.78 37.53
CA PHE A 214 18.30 0.28 36.45
C PHE A 214 17.30 -0.79 36.91
N GLU A 215 17.35 -1.24 38.16
CA GLU A 215 16.34 -2.16 38.68
C GLU A 215 14.96 -1.51 38.58
N ILE A 216 13.99 -2.24 38.01
CA ILE A 216 12.66 -1.70 37.72
C ILE A 216 11.98 -1.08 38.96
N SER A 217 12.16 -1.68 40.14
CA SER A 217 11.61 -1.18 41.40
C SER A 217 12.19 0.19 41.80
N ASN A 218 13.49 0.42 41.56
CA ASN A 218 14.18 1.67 41.85
C ASN A 218 13.80 2.76 40.84
N VAL A 219 13.67 2.40 39.55
CA VAL A 219 13.21 3.33 38.50
C VAL A 219 11.80 3.81 38.79
N VAL A 220 10.88 2.90 39.10
CA VAL A 220 9.49 3.24 39.45
C VAL A 220 9.46 4.11 40.70
N SER A 221 10.18 3.73 41.76
CA SER A 221 10.25 4.52 42.99
C SER A 221 10.74 5.94 42.75
N ASN A 222 11.75 6.13 41.89
CA ASN A 222 12.26 7.45 41.54
C ASN A 222 11.25 8.28 40.75
N VAL A 223 10.56 7.67 39.77
CA VAL A 223 9.54 8.35 38.97
C VAL A 223 8.37 8.78 39.85
N SER A 224 7.91 7.90 40.75
CA SER A 224 6.80 8.17 41.68
C SER A 224 7.06 9.32 42.67
N GLU A 225 8.27 9.88 42.73
CA GLU A 225 8.54 11.09 43.52
C GLU A 225 7.89 12.35 42.92
N SER A 226 7.67 12.39 41.60
CA SER A 226 7.13 13.57 40.90
C SER A 226 6.13 13.28 39.77
N SER A 227 5.97 12.02 39.34
CA SER A 227 5.18 11.62 38.18
C SER A 227 4.43 10.32 38.47
N HIS A 228 3.27 10.11 37.84
CA HIS A 228 2.57 8.84 37.89
C HIS A 228 3.19 7.83 36.92
N ALA A 229 3.49 6.62 37.40
CA ALA A 229 4.17 5.61 36.61
C ALA A 229 3.18 4.79 35.76
N ILE A 230 3.46 4.67 34.46
CA ILE A 230 2.77 3.75 33.54
C ILE A 230 3.77 2.66 33.13
N ILE A 231 3.52 1.41 33.51
CA ILE A 231 4.47 0.32 33.25
C ILE A 231 4.07 -0.42 31.98
N ILE A 232 4.97 -0.46 30.99
CA ILE A 232 4.78 -1.22 29.75
C ILE A 232 5.77 -2.39 29.71
N PRO A 233 5.30 -3.65 29.84
CA PRO A 233 6.18 -4.80 29.74
C PRO A 233 6.65 -5.01 28.31
N VAL A 234 7.95 -5.19 28.10
CA VAL A 234 8.53 -5.45 26.78
C VAL A 234 8.96 -6.92 26.73
N PHE A 235 8.02 -7.78 26.36
CA PHE A 235 8.17 -9.23 26.24
C PHE A 235 7.46 -9.71 24.98
N ALA A 236 8.00 -10.74 24.31
CA ALA A 236 7.40 -11.24 23.07
C ALA A 236 5.94 -11.68 23.27
N CYS A 237 5.67 -12.45 24.33
CA CYS A 237 4.34 -12.96 24.68
C CYS A 237 4.08 -12.82 26.18
N GLU A 238 2.80 -12.76 26.56
CA GLU A 238 2.41 -12.73 27.97
C GLU A 238 2.76 -14.04 28.69
N GLY A 239 3.20 -13.94 29.95
CA GLY A 239 3.59 -15.11 30.71
C GLY A 239 3.89 -14.79 32.17
N TYR A 240 4.70 -15.62 32.82
CA TYR A 240 5.04 -15.48 34.23
C TYR A 240 5.58 -14.08 34.58
N TYR A 241 6.42 -13.50 33.71
CA TYR A 241 7.01 -12.19 33.96
C TYR A 241 5.98 -11.07 33.98
N THR A 242 5.16 -11.00 32.93
CA THR A 242 4.16 -9.94 32.74
C THR A 242 2.96 -10.12 33.68
N ASN A 243 2.53 -11.36 33.92
CA ASN A 243 1.33 -11.63 34.73
C ASN A 243 1.61 -11.78 36.22
N THR A 244 2.87 -11.97 36.64
CA THR A 244 3.18 -12.26 38.05
C THR A 244 4.43 -11.57 38.56
N LYS A 245 5.57 -11.71 37.89
CA LYS A 245 6.86 -11.21 38.42
C LYS A 245 6.87 -9.69 38.52
N ILE A 246 6.53 -8.97 37.45
CA ILE A 246 6.51 -7.49 37.43
C ILE A 246 5.49 -6.96 38.45
N PRO A 247 4.21 -7.38 38.44
CA PRO A 247 3.25 -6.91 39.44
C PRO A 247 3.68 -7.17 40.88
N ARG A 248 4.35 -8.30 41.14
CA ARG A 248 4.86 -8.64 42.47
C ARG A 248 6.04 -7.78 42.89
N LEU A 249 6.95 -7.44 41.98
CA LEU A 249 8.08 -6.55 42.28
C LEU A 249 7.62 -5.13 42.64
N LEU A 250 6.45 -4.73 42.14
CA LEU A 250 5.88 -3.40 42.31
C LEU A 250 4.66 -3.39 43.26
N GLU A 251 4.42 -4.45 44.03
CA GLU A 251 3.13 -4.68 44.73
C GLU A 251 2.71 -3.58 45.73
N ASP A 252 3.68 -2.85 46.28
CA ASP A 252 3.48 -1.76 47.24
C ASP A 252 3.55 -0.35 46.59
N MET A 253 3.60 -0.27 45.26
CA MET A 253 3.73 0.98 44.49
C MET A 253 2.42 1.34 43.77
N ASP A 254 2.21 2.64 43.51
CA ASP A 254 1.08 3.13 42.72
C ASP A 254 1.51 3.30 41.25
N TYR A 255 0.86 2.59 40.34
CA TYR A 255 1.17 2.58 38.92
C TYR A 255 -0.01 2.11 38.06
N SER A 256 -0.02 2.52 36.79
CA SER A 256 -0.90 1.96 35.76
C SER A 256 -0.22 0.78 35.06
N TYR A 257 -1.00 -0.25 34.72
CA TYR A 257 -0.53 -1.48 34.06
C TYR A 257 -1.53 -1.93 32.99
N PRO A 258 -1.09 -2.47 31.83
CA PRO A 258 -1.99 -2.96 30.80
C PRO A 258 -2.91 -4.08 31.30
N GLU A 259 -4.12 -4.13 30.73
CA GLU A 259 -5.03 -5.27 30.91
C GLU A 259 -4.46 -6.55 30.26
N GLU A 260 -4.96 -7.71 30.69
CA GLU A 260 -4.59 -8.99 30.08
C GLU A 260 -4.96 -9.00 28.58
N GLY A 261 -4.03 -9.45 27.74
CA GLY A 261 -4.09 -9.33 26.28
C GLY A 261 -3.24 -8.18 25.71
N SER A 262 -2.82 -7.22 26.54
CA SER A 262 -2.03 -6.05 26.15
C SER A 262 -0.70 -5.92 26.92
N ARG A 263 -0.26 -6.96 27.65
CA ARG A 263 0.95 -6.94 28.50
C ARG A 263 2.20 -7.46 27.79
N ALA A 264 2.20 -7.54 26.47
CA ALA A 264 3.30 -8.03 25.65
C ALA A 264 3.25 -7.41 24.24
N LEU A 265 4.26 -7.69 23.43
CA LEU A 265 4.34 -7.25 22.05
C LEU A 265 3.29 -7.96 21.18
N ILE A 266 3.22 -9.29 21.23
CA ILE A 266 2.17 -10.08 20.59
C ILE A 266 0.87 -9.92 21.40
N PRO A 267 -0.29 -9.66 20.76
CA PRO A 267 -0.59 -9.90 19.34
C PRO A 267 -0.63 -8.63 18.46
N HIS A 268 0.23 -7.64 18.70
CA HIS A 268 0.24 -6.45 17.85
C HIS A 268 0.77 -6.77 16.44
N SER A 269 0.10 -6.27 15.38
CA SER A 269 0.42 -6.57 13.97
C SER A 269 1.85 -6.21 13.59
N ASN A 270 2.38 -5.08 14.07
CA ASN A 270 3.78 -4.68 13.91
C ASN A 270 4.85 -5.74 14.26
N VAL A 271 4.51 -6.83 14.96
CA VAL A 271 5.42 -7.98 15.12
C VAL A 271 5.57 -8.73 13.80
N GLY A 272 4.48 -8.95 13.06
CA GLY A 272 4.48 -9.50 11.70
C GLY A 272 5.23 -8.60 10.73
N ASP A 273 4.89 -7.30 10.69
CA ASP A 273 5.59 -6.31 9.87
C ASP A 273 7.10 -6.31 10.16
N TRP A 274 7.49 -6.47 11.42
CA TRP A 274 8.90 -6.57 11.81
C TRP A 274 9.55 -7.84 11.24
N ILE A 275 8.91 -9.00 11.36
CA ILE A 275 9.41 -10.24 10.75
C ILE A 275 9.61 -10.05 9.25
N GLU A 276 8.61 -9.51 8.55
CA GLU A 276 8.66 -9.26 7.11
C GLU A 276 9.84 -8.37 6.71
N VAL A 277 10.01 -7.23 7.39
CA VAL A 277 11.13 -6.31 7.14
C VAL A 277 12.46 -6.98 7.40
N MET A 278 12.59 -7.74 8.50
CA MET A 278 13.85 -8.43 8.81
C MET A 278 14.19 -9.48 7.77
N VAL A 279 13.20 -10.21 7.25
CA VAL A 279 13.40 -11.17 6.15
C VAL A 279 13.79 -10.43 4.87
N ALA A 280 13.01 -9.43 4.46
CA ALA A 280 13.19 -8.72 3.19
C ALA A 280 14.57 -8.05 3.05
N ARG A 281 15.18 -7.62 4.15
CA ARG A 281 16.54 -7.06 4.19
C ARG A 281 17.64 -8.03 3.77
N GLU A 282 17.37 -9.33 3.87
CA GLU A 282 18.31 -10.39 3.54
C GLU A 282 18.02 -11.03 2.17
N LEU A 283 16.97 -10.56 1.49
CA LEU A 283 16.59 -10.98 0.15
C LEU A 283 17.22 -10.10 -0.93
N SER A 284 17.28 -10.62 -2.15
CA SER A 284 17.57 -9.78 -3.31
C SER A 284 16.46 -8.76 -3.52
N TYR A 285 16.83 -7.49 -3.62
CA TYR A 285 15.87 -6.42 -3.86
C TYR A 285 15.35 -6.47 -5.31
N PRO A 286 14.04 -6.27 -5.56
CA PRO A 286 13.48 -6.32 -6.90
C PRO A 286 14.11 -5.25 -7.81
N GLU A 287 14.35 -5.62 -9.07
CA GLU A 287 14.96 -4.76 -10.08
C GLU A 287 13.95 -4.34 -11.14
N ILE A 288 14.05 -3.10 -11.63
CA ILE A 288 13.21 -2.62 -12.74
C ILE A 288 13.82 -3.12 -14.04
N SER A 289 13.04 -3.89 -14.81
CA SER A 289 13.39 -4.28 -16.18
C SER A 289 12.72 -3.34 -17.18
N ILE A 290 13.48 -2.79 -18.12
CA ILE A 290 12.97 -1.89 -19.16
C ILE A 290 13.80 -2.03 -20.43
N TYR A 291 13.17 -1.99 -21.61
CA TYR A 291 13.89 -1.98 -22.88
C TYR A 291 14.33 -0.56 -23.24
N ASP A 292 15.62 -0.38 -23.49
CA ASP A 292 16.17 0.81 -24.14
C ASP A 292 16.51 0.46 -25.60
N ASP A 293 15.68 0.95 -26.52
CA ASP A 293 15.60 0.44 -27.89
C ASP A 293 15.38 -1.10 -27.93
N GLU A 294 16.39 -1.88 -28.30
CA GLU A 294 16.38 -3.35 -28.36
C GLU A 294 17.16 -3.99 -27.20
N GLU A 295 17.81 -3.20 -26.35
CA GLU A 295 18.62 -3.68 -25.22
C GLU A 295 17.78 -3.75 -23.95
N LEU A 296 17.75 -4.92 -23.30
CA LEU A 296 17.14 -5.06 -21.99
C LEU A 296 18.07 -4.45 -20.94
N VAL A 297 17.61 -3.40 -20.28
CA VAL A 297 18.30 -2.73 -19.17
C VAL A 297 17.64 -3.12 -17.87
N THR A 298 18.46 -3.46 -16.89
CA THR A 298 18.03 -3.74 -15.52
C THR A 298 18.55 -2.63 -14.63
N ILE A 299 17.65 -2.03 -13.85
CA ILE A 299 17.92 -0.90 -12.97
C ILE A 299 17.82 -1.39 -11.53
N SER A 300 18.96 -1.46 -10.85
CA SER A 300 19.03 -1.87 -9.46
C SER A 300 18.73 -0.71 -8.53
N PHE A 301 18.11 -0.98 -7.39
CA PHE A 301 17.92 0.03 -6.34
C PHE A 301 19.27 0.51 -5.79
N ASP A 302 20.30 -0.33 -5.80
CA ASP A 302 21.65 0.00 -5.34
C ASP A 302 22.34 1.08 -6.20
N ASP A 303 21.86 1.29 -7.42
CA ASP A 303 22.36 2.35 -8.31
C ASP A 303 21.85 3.74 -7.92
N LEU A 304 20.90 3.83 -6.97
CA LEU A 304 20.18 5.04 -6.60
C LEU A 304 20.52 5.51 -5.19
N GLU A 305 20.42 6.83 -4.94
CA GLU A 305 20.51 7.33 -3.57
C GLU A 305 19.26 6.91 -2.78
N ALA A 306 19.48 6.13 -1.71
CA ALA A 306 18.44 5.64 -0.80
C ALA A 306 17.82 6.75 0.09
N CYS A 307 17.27 7.80 -0.53
CA CYS A 307 16.41 8.75 0.13
C CYS A 307 14.94 8.31 0.01
N LEU A 308 14.11 8.64 1.00
CA LEU A 308 12.67 8.34 0.97
C LEU A 308 12.00 8.68 -0.38
N CYS A 309 12.30 9.85 -0.97
CA CYS A 309 11.73 10.25 -2.27
C CYS A 309 12.12 9.29 -3.40
N GLY A 310 13.39 8.87 -3.44
CA GLY A 310 13.87 7.93 -4.44
C GLY A 310 13.30 6.53 -4.24
N VAL A 311 13.15 6.08 -2.99
CA VAL A 311 12.46 4.82 -2.65
C VAL A 311 11.02 4.85 -3.17
N CYS A 312 10.27 5.92 -2.89
CA CYS A 312 8.89 6.09 -3.36
C CYS A 312 8.79 6.00 -4.89
N ALA A 313 9.62 6.76 -5.61
CA ALA A 313 9.66 6.74 -7.08
C ALA A 313 10.03 5.36 -7.65
N TYR A 314 11.01 4.69 -7.05
CA TYR A 314 11.46 3.38 -7.50
C TYR A 314 10.38 2.31 -7.29
N ARG A 315 9.80 2.25 -6.09
CA ARG A 315 8.78 1.27 -5.73
C ARG A 315 7.48 1.50 -6.49
N SER A 316 7.06 2.75 -6.71
CA SER A 316 5.89 3.03 -7.54
C SER A 316 6.10 2.65 -9.01
N SER A 317 7.35 2.73 -9.51
CA SER A 317 7.68 2.26 -10.86
C SER A 317 7.66 0.74 -10.98
N LEU A 318 8.20 0.02 -9.99
CA LEU A 318 8.08 -1.44 -9.92
C LEU A 318 6.62 -1.87 -9.92
N GLU A 319 5.81 -1.20 -9.10
CA GLU A 319 4.37 -1.46 -9.01
C GLU A 319 3.70 -1.21 -10.36
N ALA A 320 3.86 0.00 -10.93
CA ALA A 320 3.25 0.38 -12.18
C ALA A 320 3.58 -0.59 -13.34
N PHE A 321 4.84 -1.00 -13.46
CA PHE A 321 5.29 -1.87 -14.54
C PHE A 321 4.89 -3.34 -14.37
N SER A 322 4.30 -3.71 -13.23
CA SER A 322 3.74 -5.06 -13.01
C SER A 322 2.36 -5.27 -13.65
N PHE A 323 1.68 -4.21 -14.07
CA PHE A 323 0.30 -4.29 -14.58
C PHE A 323 0.26 -4.65 -16.06
N GLU A 324 0.01 -5.93 -16.34
CA GLU A 324 -0.08 -6.50 -17.70
C GLU A 324 -1.22 -5.90 -18.55
N ASP A 325 -2.24 -5.32 -17.92
CA ASP A 325 -3.33 -4.63 -18.63
C ASP A 325 -2.87 -3.34 -19.32
N VAL A 326 -1.77 -2.73 -18.86
CA VAL A 326 -1.17 -1.51 -19.44
C VAL A 326 0.10 -1.84 -20.23
N TRP A 327 0.89 -2.82 -19.78
CA TRP A 327 2.16 -3.17 -20.40
C TRP A 327 2.09 -4.57 -21.03
N GLU A 328 2.22 -4.65 -22.36
CA GLU A 328 2.42 -5.93 -23.05
C GLU A 328 3.84 -6.50 -22.77
N GLY A 329 4.05 -6.99 -21.55
CA GLY A 329 5.35 -7.45 -21.05
C GLY A 329 6.23 -6.31 -20.54
N ILE A 330 7.54 -6.40 -20.76
CA ILE A 330 8.51 -5.42 -20.25
C ILE A 330 8.34 -4.10 -21.02
N PRO A 331 8.16 -2.95 -20.35
CA PRO A 331 7.97 -1.67 -21.01
C PRO A 331 9.18 -1.25 -21.84
N HIS A 332 8.94 -0.50 -22.92
CA HIS A 332 9.98 0.17 -23.69
C HIS A 332 10.14 1.60 -23.21
N ARG A 333 11.35 1.97 -22.79
CA ARG A 333 11.71 3.31 -22.29
C ARG A 333 11.23 4.43 -23.19
N GLY A 334 11.42 4.30 -24.51
CA GLY A 334 10.98 5.28 -25.50
C GLY A 334 9.46 5.39 -25.66
N ASP A 335 8.69 4.51 -25.02
CA ASP A 335 7.22 4.45 -25.03
C ASP A 335 6.59 4.72 -23.65
N VAL A 336 7.38 5.05 -22.64
CA VAL A 336 6.88 5.42 -21.30
C VAL A 336 6.88 6.93 -21.15
N SER A 337 5.84 7.48 -20.52
CA SER A 337 5.85 8.82 -19.92
C SER A 337 5.39 8.75 -18.47
N ILE A 338 5.91 9.63 -17.62
CA ILE A 338 5.62 9.68 -16.19
C ILE A 338 5.19 11.10 -15.81
N ILE A 339 4.05 11.20 -15.13
CA ILE A 339 3.59 12.41 -14.44
C ILE A 339 3.75 12.17 -12.94
N SER A 340 4.44 13.07 -12.25
CA SER A 340 4.65 13.01 -10.80
C SER A 340 3.99 14.21 -10.12
N ALA A 341 3.20 13.96 -9.08
CA ALA A 341 2.68 15.02 -8.22
C ALA A 341 3.76 15.59 -7.27
N HIS A 342 4.92 14.93 -7.16
CA HIS A 342 5.94 15.29 -6.19
C HIS A 342 6.99 16.27 -6.76
N PRO A 343 7.17 17.47 -6.18
CA PRO A 343 8.05 18.50 -6.74
C PRO A 343 9.52 18.41 -6.26
N SER A 344 10.03 17.22 -5.94
CA SER A 344 11.37 17.08 -5.33
C SER A 344 12.40 16.49 -6.28
N ASP A 345 13.63 17.00 -6.19
CA ASP A 345 14.81 16.51 -6.93
C ASP A 345 15.00 14.99 -6.84
N GLY A 346 14.71 14.37 -5.68
CA GLY A 346 14.89 12.91 -5.51
C GLY A 346 13.90 12.04 -6.32
N HIS A 347 12.69 12.54 -6.60
CA HIS A 347 11.76 11.86 -7.50
C HIS A 347 12.19 12.08 -8.96
N GLU A 348 12.53 13.32 -9.29
CA GLU A 348 13.01 13.69 -10.64
C GLU A 348 14.24 12.88 -11.03
N GLU A 349 15.23 12.74 -10.15
CA GLU A 349 16.45 11.97 -10.43
C GLU A 349 16.15 10.50 -10.75
N VAL A 350 15.30 9.84 -9.95
CA VAL A 350 14.95 8.42 -10.16
C VAL A 350 14.11 8.22 -11.41
N PHE A 351 13.06 9.02 -11.60
CA PHE A 351 12.21 8.89 -12.80
C PHE A 351 12.97 9.20 -14.08
N LEU A 352 13.82 10.23 -14.09
CA LEU A 352 14.69 10.50 -15.24
C LEU A 352 15.69 9.37 -15.48
N TYR A 353 16.24 8.75 -14.42
CA TYR A 353 17.12 7.60 -14.58
C TYR A 353 16.40 6.42 -15.24
N ILE A 354 15.18 6.10 -14.79
CA ILE A 354 14.31 5.07 -15.37
C ILE A 354 14.03 5.36 -16.85
N LEU A 355 13.71 6.62 -17.17
CA LEU A 355 13.44 7.10 -18.52
C LEU A 355 14.70 7.32 -19.38
N GLY A 356 15.91 7.02 -18.90
CA GLY A 356 17.16 7.24 -19.64
C GLY A 356 17.46 8.71 -19.97
N ASN A 357 17.06 9.61 -19.07
CA ASN A 357 17.17 11.07 -19.16
C ASN A 357 16.34 11.72 -20.29
N LEU A 358 15.25 11.08 -20.71
CA LEU A 358 14.26 11.65 -21.62
C LEU A 358 13.38 12.68 -20.88
N THR A 359 13.89 13.91 -20.73
CA THR A 359 13.20 14.98 -19.98
C THR A 359 11.85 15.40 -20.55
N GLU A 360 11.57 15.10 -21.82
CA GLU A 360 10.29 15.39 -22.47
C GLU A 360 9.17 14.42 -22.07
N ASP A 361 9.54 13.26 -21.52
CA ASP A 361 8.61 12.21 -21.08
C ASP A 361 8.34 12.25 -19.57
N TYR A 362 8.94 13.20 -18.83
CA TYR A 362 8.70 13.42 -17.41
C TYR A 362 8.08 14.79 -17.16
N THR A 363 6.94 14.82 -16.46
CA THR A 363 6.25 16.06 -16.07
C THR A 363 5.96 16.06 -14.57
N ILE A 364 6.07 17.23 -13.95
CA ILE A 364 5.62 17.45 -12.57
C ILE A 364 4.27 18.17 -12.61
N ASP A 365 3.22 17.55 -12.09
CA ASP A 365 1.88 18.15 -11.94
C ASP A 365 1.48 18.15 -10.46
N ALA A 366 2.03 19.09 -9.72
CA ALA A 366 1.86 19.16 -8.27
C ALA A 366 0.47 19.73 -7.89
N PRO A 367 -0.20 19.17 -6.86
CA PRO A 367 -1.46 19.72 -6.32
C PRO A 367 -1.37 21.21 -5.99
N GLU A 368 -2.47 21.93 -6.22
CA GLU A 368 -2.51 23.38 -6.04
C GLU A 368 -2.12 23.78 -4.60
N GLY A 369 -1.14 24.67 -4.48
CA GLY A 369 -0.66 25.17 -3.19
C GLY A 369 0.43 24.32 -2.55
N THR A 370 0.91 23.27 -3.22
CA THR A 370 2.06 22.47 -2.79
C THR A 370 3.35 22.91 -3.49
N ASP A 371 4.49 22.70 -2.81
CA ASP A 371 5.84 22.93 -3.35
C ASP A 371 6.87 22.05 -2.61
N GLU A 372 8.16 22.18 -2.95
CA GLU A 372 9.26 21.43 -2.31
C GLU A 372 9.32 21.57 -0.77
N THR A 373 8.76 22.65 -0.21
CA THR A 373 8.62 22.92 1.22
C THR A 373 7.31 22.36 1.78
N TYR A 374 6.18 22.64 1.14
CA TYR A 374 4.85 22.25 1.57
C TYR A 374 4.34 21.07 0.75
N ILE A 375 4.43 19.87 1.32
CA ILE A 375 3.91 18.65 0.70
C ILE A 375 2.83 18.02 1.56
N ILE A 376 1.91 17.32 0.89
CA ILE A 376 0.76 16.58 1.42
C ILE A 376 0.77 15.14 0.87
N PRO A 377 -0.06 14.21 1.37
CA PRO A 377 -0.15 12.85 0.85
C PRO A 377 -0.33 12.77 -0.68
N GLU A 378 -1.18 13.62 -1.26
CA GLU A 378 -1.47 13.69 -2.71
C GLU A 378 -0.25 14.12 -3.55
N ASN A 379 0.85 14.56 -2.93
CA ASN A 379 2.11 14.73 -3.66
C ASN A 379 2.80 13.40 -3.99
N TYR A 380 2.32 12.26 -3.48
CA TYR A 380 2.86 10.93 -3.76
C TYR A 380 1.99 10.15 -4.76
N ASP A 381 1.26 10.89 -5.62
CA ASP A 381 0.54 10.35 -6.76
C ASP A 381 1.43 10.38 -8.01
N TYR A 382 1.39 9.29 -8.77
CA TYR A 382 2.17 9.13 -10.00
C TYR A 382 1.30 8.53 -11.09
N THR A 383 1.40 9.04 -12.32
CA THR A 383 0.77 8.45 -13.49
C THR A 383 1.83 7.97 -14.45
N PHE A 384 1.80 6.68 -14.79
CA PHE A 384 2.65 6.08 -15.81
C PHE A 384 1.81 5.82 -17.05
N ILE A 385 2.29 6.26 -18.20
CA ILE A 385 1.53 6.28 -19.46
C ILE A 385 2.32 5.52 -20.51
N GLN A 386 1.68 4.56 -21.16
CA GLN A 386 2.17 3.96 -22.39
C GLN A 386 1.81 4.89 -23.56
N LYS A 387 2.80 5.54 -24.18
CA LYS A 387 2.56 6.60 -25.18
C LYS A 387 1.90 6.08 -26.46
N SER A 388 2.17 4.83 -26.84
CA SER A 388 1.68 4.23 -28.08
C SER A 388 0.19 3.94 -28.06
N SER A 389 -0.35 3.49 -26.93
CA SER A 389 -1.78 3.26 -26.71
C SER A 389 -2.47 4.50 -26.14
N GLY A 390 -1.84 5.16 -25.17
CA GLY A 390 -2.46 6.13 -24.28
C GLY A 390 -3.02 5.48 -23.01
N ASP A 391 -2.80 4.18 -22.82
CA ASP A 391 -3.13 3.48 -21.59
C ASP A 391 -2.26 3.99 -20.45
N SER A 392 -2.83 4.04 -19.26
CA SER A 392 -2.14 4.58 -18.10
C SER A 392 -2.53 3.88 -16.82
N ILE A 393 -1.63 3.99 -15.86
CA ILE A 393 -1.78 3.51 -14.50
C ILE A 393 -1.43 4.65 -13.55
N GLU A 394 -2.35 4.91 -12.63
CA GLU A 394 -2.14 5.81 -11.51
C GLU A 394 -1.76 4.99 -10.28
N VAL A 395 -0.64 5.32 -9.66
CA VAL A 395 -0.12 4.71 -8.44
C VAL A 395 -0.04 5.80 -7.38
N SER A 396 -0.83 5.65 -6.33
CA SER A 396 -0.83 6.52 -5.16
C SER A 396 -0.27 5.76 -3.96
N ILE A 397 0.52 6.41 -3.11
CA ILE A 397 0.92 5.80 -1.83
C ILE A 397 -0.27 5.82 -0.88
N SER A 398 -0.59 4.67 -0.29
CA SER A 398 -1.71 4.50 0.63
C SER A 398 -1.59 5.38 1.89
N ASP A 399 -2.73 5.87 2.37
CA ASP A 399 -2.81 6.69 3.60
C ASP A 399 -2.19 6.00 4.82
N ASP A 400 -2.26 4.66 4.89
CA ASP A 400 -1.73 3.83 5.98
C ASP A 400 -0.19 3.74 6.01
N VAL A 401 0.49 4.30 5.01
CA VAL A 401 1.95 4.43 4.98
C VAL A 401 2.41 5.70 5.70
N PHE A 402 1.57 6.73 5.75
CA PHE A 402 1.95 8.02 6.30
C PHE A 402 1.73 8.09 7.81
N TYR A 403 2.74 8.60 8.52
CA TYR A 403 2.63 8.85 9.95
C TYR A 403 2.09 10.26 10.20
N ASP A 404 1.13 10.36 11.13
CA ASP A 404 0.56 11.62 11.58
C ASP A 404 1.63 12.65 11.92
N ASN A 405 1.36 13.91 11.56
CA ASN A 405 2.21 15.08 11.83
C ASN A 405 3.61 15.07 11.17
N MET A 406 3.99 14.01 10.45
CA MET A 406 5.29 13.93 9.76
C MET A 406 5.51 15.12 8.81
N TYR A 407 4.48 15.54 8.07
CA TYR A 407 4.55 16.65 7.12
C TYR A 407 4.68 18.03 7.76
N GLU A 408 4.02 18.25 8.90
CA GLU A 408 4.19 19.48 9.66
C GLU A 408 5.64 19.57 10.18
N LEU A 409 6.16 18.47 10.73
CA LEU A 409 7.54 18.40 11.21
C LEU A 409 8.55 18.60 10.07
N ARG A 410 8.30 18.00 8.89
CA ARG A 410 9.08 18.24 7.68
C ARG A 410 9.09 19.72 7.30
N THR A 411 7.92 20.34 7.29
CA THR A 411 7.75 21.77 6.95
C THR A 411 8.54 22.64 7.93
N LYS A 412 8.41 22.41 9.24
CA LYS A 412 9.21 23.11 10.26
C LYS A 412 10.70 22.89 10.08
N ALA A 413 11.13 21.68 9.72
CA ALA A 413 12.53 21.37 9.45
C ALA A 413 13.06 22.14 8.24
N LYS A 414 12.31 22.18 7.13
CA LYS A 414 12.64 22.94 5.91
C LYS A 414 12.69 24.44 6.14
N LEU A 415 11.76 24.99 6.94
CA LEU A 415 11.73 26.40 7.33
C LEU A 415 12.77 26.77 8.40
N GLY A 416 13.48 25.78 8.97
CA GLY A 416 14.45 26.00 10.05
C GLY A 416 13.83 26.40 11.39
N THR A 417 12.53 26.16 11.59
CA THR A 417 11.78 26.50 12.80
C THR A 417 11.62 25.33 13.77
N ALA A 418 11.92 24.10 13.34
CA ALA A 418 11.87 22.91 14.19
C ALA A 418 12.89 22.95 15.34
N THR A 419 12.43 22.59 16.54
CA THR A 419 13.25 22.30 17.71
C THR A 419 14.14 21.06 17.48
N ALA A 420 15.09 20.80 18.40
CA ALA A 420 15.93 19.61 18.30
C ALA A 420 15.14 18.30 18.45
N GLU A 421 14.11 18.30 19.30
CA GLU A 421 13.22 17.17 19.50
C GLU A 421 12.35 16.93 18.26
N GLU A 422 11.72 17.98 17.71
CA GLU A 422 10.94 17.88 16.47
C GLU A 422 11.78 17.39 15.27
N LYS A 423 13.06 17.77 15.19
CA LYS A 423 13.97 17.21 14.17
C LYS A 423 14.25 15.73 14.37
N SER A 424 14.34 15.28 15.62
CA SER A 424 14.55 13.87 15.96
C SER A 424 13.29 13.06 15.66
N ALA A 425 12.11 13.59 16.01
CA ALA A 425 10.82 13.02 15.64
C ALA A 425 10.66 12.91 14.12
N PHE A 426 10.93 14.00 13.38
CA PHE A 426 10.88 13.97 11.92
C PHE A 426 11.79 12.89 11.34
N LYS A 427 13.03 12.79 11.84
CA LYS A 427 14.00 11.78 11.38
C LYS A 427 13.47 10.36 11.63
N LEU A 428 12.89 10.11 12.80
CA LEU A 428 12.31 8.82 13.16
C LEU A 428 11.13 8.45 12.25
N LEU A 429 10.13 9.32 12.13
CA LEU A 429 8.95 9.06 11.29
C LEU A 429 9.33 8.89 9.82
N LYS A 430 10.28 9.70 9.34
CA LYS A 430 10.83 9.55 7.99
C LYS A 430 11.49 8.18 7.81
N SER A 431 12.30 7.71 8.77
CA SER A 431 12.94 6.39 8.65
C SER A 431 11.93 5.24 8.72
N MET A 432 10.87 5.37 9.53
CA MET A 432 9.80 4.37 9.60
C MET A 432 9.05 4.26 8.27
N MET A 433 8.69 5.40 7.67
CA MET A 433 8.06 5.43 6.36
C MET A 433 9.01 4.88 5.29
N GLN A 434 10.28 5.26 5.33
CA GLN A 434 11.27 4.79 4.37
C GLN A 434 11.45 3.27 4.44
N GLU A 435 11.56 2.69 5.64
CA GLU A 435 11.68 1.24 5.82
C GLU A 435 10.43 0.49 5.35
N LYS A 436 9.23 0.98 5.70
CA LYS A 436 7.96 0.43 5.21
C LYS A 436 7.88 0.49 3.68
N MET A 437 8.22 1.64 3.08
CA MET A 437 8.25 1.77 1.62
C MET A 437 9.30 0.88 0.96
N THR A 438 10.47 0.70 1.59
CA THR A 438 11.54 -0.13 1.02
C THR A 438 11.17 -1.60 1.03
N TYR A 439 10.61 -2.12 2.13
CA TYR A 439 10.47 -3.58 2.32
C TYR A 439 9.04 -4.09 2.43
N GLY A 440 8.05 -3.22 2.61
CA GLY A 440 6.65 -3.62 2.77
C GLY A 440 6.04 -4.21 1.49
N PRO A 441 4.97 -5.03 1.61
CA PRO A 441 4.28 -5.63 0.48
C PRO A 441 3.52 -4.58 -0.32
N SER A 442 3.56 -4.67 -1.66
CA SER A 442 2.98 -3.67 -2.55
C SER A 442 1.49 -3.38 -2.29
N GLU A 443 0.70 -4.40 -1.97
CA GLU A 443 -0.74 -4.27 -1.72
C GLU A 443 -1.10 -3.43 -0.46
N GLU A 444 -0.14 -3.24 0.46
CA GLU A 444 -0.30 -2.38 1.62
C GLU A 444 0.31 -0.99 1.42
N LEU A 445 1.10 -0.81 0.35
CA LEU A 445 1.80 0.44 0.08
C LEU A 445 1.07 1.33 -0.94
N PHE A 446 0.33 0.73 -1.86
CA PHE A 446 -0.20 1.45 -3.02
C PHE A 446 -1.69 1.26 -3.24
N ASP A 447 -2.35 2.38 -3.53
CA ASP A 447 -3.67 2.42 -4.15
C ASP A 447 -3.47 2.62 -5.66
N VAL A 448 -4.01 1.71 -6.48
CA VAL A 448 -3.75 1.69 -7.93
C VAL A 448 -5.04 1.75 -8.74
N SER A 449 -5.03 2.55 -9.82
CA SER A 449 -6.11 2.57 -10.81
C SER A 449 -5.59 2.58 -12.24
N THR A 450 -6.29 1.90 -13.16
CA THR A 450 -5.93 1.86 -14.59
C THR A 450 -6.93 2.62 -15.44
N SER A 451 -6.43 3.30 -16.46
CA SER A 451 -7.22 3.98 -17.49
C SER A 451 -6.78 3.50 -18.86
N LEU A 452 -7.57 2.63 -19.46
CA LEU A 452 -7.32 2.06 -20.79
C LEU A 452 -8.01 2.91 -21.86
N SER A 453 -7.21 3.42 -22.78
CA SER A 453 -7.56 4.31 -23.90
C SER A 453 -8.47 3.66 -24.94
N ASP A 454 -8.47 2.33 -25.04
CA ASP A 454 -9.13 1.56 -26.09
C ASP A 454 -10.26 0.67 -25.53
N GLY A 455 -11.30 1.30 -24.95
CA GLY A 455 -12.52 0.58 -24.57
C GLY A 455 -13.65 1.48 -24.06
N LEU A 456 -14.85 0.91 -23.98
CA LEU A 456 -15.98 1.56 -23.29
C LEU A 456 -16.03 1.03 -21.84
N PRO A 457 -15.73 1.88 -20.84
CA PRO A 457 -15.82 1.47 -19.44
C PRO A 457 -17.27 1.29 -18.99
N ILE A 458 -17.53 0.21 -18.28
CA ILE A 458 -18.79 -0.13 -17.62
C ILE A 458 -18.54 -0.17 -16.12
N SER A 459 -18.62 1.00 -15.47
CA SER A 459 -18.40 1.14 -14.03
C SER A 459 -19.39 0.33 -13.21
N SER A 460 -19.05 0.05 -11.94
CA SER A 460 -20.03 -0.50 -11.00
C SER A 460 -21.25 0.42 -10.87
N GLY A 461 -22.45 -0.16 -10.86
CA GLY A 461 -23.72 0.55 -10.84
C GLY A 461 -24.34 0.76 -12.23
N TRP A 462 -25.07 1.87 -12.38
CA TRP A 462 -25.74 2.23 -13.63
C TRP A 462 -24.83 3.09 -14.50
N ASN A 463 -24.68 2.75 -15.77
CA ASN A 463 -23.93 3.53 -16.74
C ASN A 463 -24.89 3.98 -17.85
N PHE A 464 -24.70 5.20 -18.35
CA PHE A 464 -25.48 5.74 -19.47
C PHE A 464 -24.55 5.95 -20.67
N ILE A 465 -24.59 5.00 -21.60
CA ILE A 465 -23.61 4.82 -22.66
C ILE A 465 -24.22 5.07 -24.04
N SER A 466 -23.38 5.25 -25.05
CA SER A 466 -23.76 5.24 -26.46
C SER A 466 -22.65 4.62 -27.32
N VAL A 467 -22.94 4.37 -28.59
CA VAL A 467 -21.94 3.98 -29.59
C VAL A 467 -21.81 5.09 -30.63
N PRO A 468 -20.59 5.57 -30.94
CA PRO A 468 -20.41 6.77 -31.76
C PRO A 468 -20.70 6.54 -33.25
N SER A 469 -20.72 5.28 -33.69
CA SER A 469 -20.93 4.93 -35.09
C SER A 469 -21.62 3.57 -35.19
N GLU A 470 -22.07 3.22 -36.40
CA GLU A 470 -22.51 1.85 -36.69
C GLU A 470 -21.30 0.92 -36.53
N LEU A 471 -21.43 -0.12 -35.69
CA LEU A 471 -20.35 -1.04 -35.39
C LEU A 471 -20.28 -2.18 -36.43
N ASN A 472 -19.10 -2.80 -36.59
CA ASN A 472 -18.94 -3.98 -37.45
C ASN A 472 -19.88 -5.13 -37.06
N ASP A 473 -20.08 -5.31 -35.76
CA ASP A 473 -21.09 -6.17 -35.17
C ASP A 473 -21.75 -5.41 -34.03
N ALA A 474 -22.93 -4.84 -34.31
CA ALA A 474 -23.66 -4.04 -33.35
C ALA A 474 -24.51 -4.87 -32.38
N SER A 475 -24.48 -6.20 -32.46
CA SER A 475 -25.35 -7.02 -31.61
C SER A 475 -24.99 -6.87 -30.13
N VAL A 476 -26.00 -6.75 -29.27
CA VAL A 476 -25.83 -6.62 -27.82
C VAL A 476 -25.01 -7.79 -27.27
N ASP A 477 -25.25 -9.00 -27.78
CA ASP A 477 -24.53 -10.21 -27.38
C ASP A 477 -23.05 -10.19 -27.79
N SER A 478 -22.70 -9.58 -28.92
CA SER A 478 -21.31 -9.49 -29.39
C SER A 478 -20.55 -8.38 -28.70
N VAL A 479 -21.17 -7.19 -28.56
CA VAL A 479 -20.54 -6.02 -27.94
C VAL A 479 -20.28 -6.24 -26.45
N PHE A 480 -21.20 -6.89 -25.74
CA PHE A 480 -21.07 -7.14 -24.30
C PHE A 480 -20.77 -8.61 -23.98
N GLU A 481 -20.13 -9.35 -24.91
CA GLU A 481 -19.78 -10.77 -24.73
C GLU A 481 -18.95 -11.01 -23.45
N ASP A 482 -18.00 -10.12 -23.19
CA ASP A 482 -17.05 -10.19 -22.07
C ASP A 482 -17.50 -9.37 -20.85
N ILE A 483 -18.73 -8.86 -20.85
CA ILE A 483 -19.28 -8.05 -19.76
C ILE A 483 -20.35 -8.82 -19.01
N GLU A 484 -20.19 -8.98 -17.70
CA GLU A 484 -21.26 -9.43 -16.81
C GLU A 484 -22.15 -8.24 -16.42
N TYR A 485 -23.35 -8.16 -16.99
CA TYR A 485 -24.33 -7.10 -16.72
C TYR A 485 -25.70 -7.66 -16.36
N ASP A 486 -26.47 -6.89 -15.57
CA ASP A 486 -27.83 -7.26 -15.17
C ASP A 486 -28.84 -7.04 -16.30
N VAL A 487 -28.75 -5.86 -16.94
CA VAL A 487 -29.70 -5.42 -17.97
C VAL A 487 -29.12 -4.30 -18.82
N VAL A 488 -29.51 -4.26 -20.10
CA VAL A 488 -29.36 -3.09 -21.00
C VAL A 488 -30.74 -2.57 -21.36
N LEU A 489 -30.96 -1.26 -21.25
CA LEU A 489 -32.26 -0.60 -21.46
C LEU A 489 -32.14 0.61 -22.38
N TYR A 490 -33.10 0.77 -23.29
CA TYR A 490 -33.29 1.96 -24.12
C TYR A 490 -34.63 2.63 -23.77
N TYR A 491 -34.66 3.96 -23.70
CA TYR A 491 -35.92 4.68 -23.52
C TYR A 491 -36.47 5.16 -24.87
N ASN A 492 -37.56 4.54 -25.32
CA ASN A 492 -38.22 4.92 -26.55
C ASN A 492 -39.23 6.05 -26.29
N THR A 493 -38.86 7.28 -26.63
CA THR A 493 -39.71 8.46 -26.43
C THR A 493 -41.01 8.42 -27.24
N SER A 494 -41.04 7.75 -28.39
CA SER A 494 -42.24 7.65 -29.23
C SER A 494 -43.36 6.85 -28.54
N SER A 495 -42.99 5.79 -27.81
CA SER A 495 -43.91 4.94 -27.06
C SER A 495 -44.02 5.36 -25.59
N GLY A 496 -43.05 6.10 -25.07
CA GLY A 496 -42.91 6.44 -23.64
C GLY A 496 -42.55 5.23 -22.78
N MET A 497 -41.95 4.19 -23.37
CA MET A 497 -41.66 2.91 -22.73
C MET A 497 -40.16 2.61 -22.72
N TRP A 498 -39.75 1.82 -21.72
CA TRP A 498 -38.43 1.21 -21.69
C TRP A 498 -38.42 -0.08 -22.51
N GLU A 499 -37.40 -0.25 -23.33
CA GLU A 499 -37.13 -1.42 -24.17
C GLU A 499 -35.87 -2.10 -23.65
N GLN A 500 -35.87 -3.43 -23.57
CA GLN A 500 -34.75 -4.22 -23.03
C GLN A 500 -33.91 -4.90 -24.14
N GLY A 501 -32.59 -4.83 -24.01
CA GLY A 501 -31.64 -5.51 -24.89
C GLY A 501 -31.77 -7.03 -24.82
N GLY A 502 -31.69 -7.70 -25.96
CA GLY A 502 -31.93 -9.14 -26.11
C GLY A 502 -33.41 -9.54 -26.07
N VAL A 503 -34.33 -8.61 -25.79
CA VAL A 503 -35.78 -8.86 -25.70
C VAL A 503 -36.56 -8.01 -26.72
N ASP A 504 -36.45 -6.69 -26.62
CA ASP A 504 -37.17 -5.72 -27.46
C ASP A 504 -36.28 -5.19 -28.60
N PHE A 505 -34.97 -5.14 -28.40
CA PHE A 505 -33.97 -4.84 -29.43
C PHE A 505 -32.75 -5.76 -29.29
N THR A 506 -32.04 -6.00 -30.40
CA THR A 506 -30.87 -6.90 -30.42
C THR A 506 -29.58 -6.23 -30.84
N GLU A 507 -29.65 -4.98 -31.33
CA GLU A 507 -28.50 -4.25 -31.87
C GLU A 507 -28.42 -2.84 -31.26
N LEU A 508 -27.20 -2.36 -31.04
CA LEU A 508 -26.90 -1.00 -30.63
C LEU A 508 -26.82 -0.10 -31.86
N GLU A 509 -27.74 0.85 -31.96
CA GLU A 509 -27.72 1.87 -33.00
C GLU A 509 -26.99 3.15 -32.54
N PRO A 510 -26.19 3.79 -33.43
CA PRO A 510 -25.62 5.10 -33.16
C PRO A 510 -26.69 6.17 -32.94
N LEU A 511 -26.32 7.27 -32.29
CA LEU A 511 -27.21 8.37 -31.83
C LEU A 511 -28.27 7.95 -30.80
N LYS A 512 -28.44 6.68 -30.46
CA LYS A 512 -29.19 6.25 -29.28
C LYS A 512 -28.26 6.15 -28.06
N ALA A 513 -28.82 6.35 -26.88
CA ALA A 513 -28.14 6.09 -25.63
C ALA A 513 -28.87 5.03 -24.80
N TYR A 514 -28.09 4.19 -24.13
CA TYR A 514 -28.52 2.98 -23.45
C TYR A 514 -28.08 3.03 -21.99
N TRP A 515 -28.93 2.55 -21.11
CA TRP A 515 -28.57 2.26 -19.73
C TRP A 515 -28.07 0.83 -19.63
N ILE A 516 -26.95 0.61 -18.96
CA ILE A 516 -26.44 -0.72 -18.63
C ILE A 516 -26.11 -0.77 -17.14
N LYS A 517 -26.46 -1.88 -16.47
CA LYS A 517 -26.21 -2.06 -15.03
C LYS A 517 -25.19 -3.17 -14.79
N ASN A 518 -24.09 -2.83 -14.13
CA ASN A 518 -23.08 -3.74 -13.62
C ASN A 518 -23.21 -3.79 -12.08
N SER A 519 -23.35 -4.98 -11.49
CA SER A 519 -23.51 -5.15 -10.03
C SER A 519 -22.30 -5.77 -9.33
N LEU A 520 -21.16 -5.94 -10.01
CA LEU A 520 -20.00 -6.68 -9.50
C LEU A 520 -19.14 -5.93 -8.48
N GLY A 521 -19.41 -4.64 -8.24
CA GLY A 521 -18.63 -3.83 -7.30
C GLY A 521 -17.34 -3.26 -7.89
N TYR A 522 -16.97 -3.61 -9.12
CA TYR A 522 -15.83 -3.09 -9.86
C TYR A 522 -16.18 -2.79 -11.33
N SER A 523 -15.36 -1.99 -12.00
CA SER A 523 -15.53 -1.61 -13.42
C SER A 523 -15.12 -2.74 -14.36
N GLN A 524 -15.84 -2.87 -15.48
CA GLN A 524 -15.50 -3.78 -16.59
C GLN A 524 -15.26 -2.96 -17.86
N PHE A 525 -14.61 -3.52 -18.87
CA PHE A 525 -14.29 -2.80 -20.11
C PHE A 525 -14.76 -3.55 -21.33
N VAL A 526 -15.51 -2.88 -22.20
CA VAL A 526 -15.79 -3.37 -23.55
C VAL A 526 -14.58 -3.09 -24.42
N SER A 527 -13.92 -4.13 -24.91
CA SER A 527 -12.74 -4.03 -25.78
C SER A 527 -12.99 -3.16 -27.02
N SER A 528 -12.01 -2.32 -27.40
CA SER A 528 -12.04 -1.52 -28.63
C SER A 528 -12.31 -2.33 -29.90
N ASP A 529 -11.90 -3.60 -29.95
CA ASP A 529 -12.17 -4.51 -31.06
C ASP A 529 -13.68 -4.70 -31.31
N LYS A 530 -14.48 -4.69 -30.24
CA LYS A 530 -15.95 -4.76 -30.29
C LYS A 530 -16.59 -3.43 -30.70
N LEU A 531 -15.86 -2.32 -30.58
CA LEU A 531 -16.33 -0.97 -30.86
C LEU A 531 -15.87 -0.45 -32.23
N LYS A 532 -15.25 -1.31 -33.06
CA LYS A 532 -14.77 -0.92 -34.39
C LYS A 532 -15.93 -0.51 -35.31
N PRO A 533 -15.84 0.65 -35.99
CA PRO A 533 -16.87 1.11 -36.91
C PRO A 533 -16.99 0.20 -38.14
N ALA A 534 -18.21 0.08 -38.66
CA ALA A 534 -18.51 -0.51 -39.94
C ALA A 534 -17.92 0.34 -41.09
N VAL A 535 -17.33 -0.33 -42.09
CA VAL A 535 -16.72 0.33 -43.25
C VAL A 535 -17.46 -0.08 -44.53
N PRO A 536 -17.95 0.88 -45.35
CA PRO A 536 -17.83 2.33 -45.21
C PRO A 536 -18.79 2.93 -44.16
N ALA A 537 -18.33 3.95 -43.43
CA ALA A 537 -19.16 4.67 -42.46
C ALA A 537 -20.31 5.42 -43.15
N VAL A 538 -21.52 5.28 -42.62
CA VAL A 538 -22.72 6.00 -43.07
C VAL A 538 -23.16 6.93 -41.94
N PRO A 539 -23.30 8.25 -42.20
CA PRO A 539 -23.80 9.17 -41.18
C PRO A 539 -25.18 8.75 -40.68
N ALA A 540 -25.28 8.52 -39.37
CA ALA A 540 -26.50 8.07 -38.73
C ALA A 540 -27.55 9.20 -38.66
N THR A 541 -28.82 8.83 -38.57
CA THR A 541 -29.90 9.78 -38.27
C THR A 541 -30.89 9.18 -37.30
N ILE A 542 -31.42 9.99 -36.38
CA ILE A 542 -32.47 9.56 -35.46
C ILE A 542 -33.62 10.57 -35.44
N SER A 543 -34.85 10.07 -35.44
CA SER A 543 -36.05 10.89 -35.23
C SER A 543 -36.26 11.13 -33.74
N LEU A 544 -36.36 12.39 -33.34
CA LEU A 544 -36.57 12.78 -31.96
C LEU A 544 -37.98 13.32 -31.77
N HIS A 545 -38.60 12.95 -30.64
CA HIS A 545 -39.97 13.31 -30.32
C HIS A 545 -40.01 14.41 -29.25
N LYS A 546 -41.09 15.18 -29.22
CA LYS A 546 -41.28 16.19 -28.18
C LYS A 546 -41.22 15.55 -26.78
N GLY A 547 -40.34 16.04 -25.91
CA GLY A 547 -40.08 15.49 -24.58
C GLY A 547 -38.61 15.10 -24.39
N TRP A 548 -38.33 14.31 -23.35
CA TRP A 548 -36.99 13.79 -23.09
C TRP A 548 -36.67 12.62 -24.03
N ASN A 549 -35.53 12.69 -24.71
CA ASN A 549 -34.99 11.63 -25.56
C ASN A 549 -33.59 11.25 -25.04
N ALA A 550 -33.26 9.96 -25.13
CA ALA A 550 -31.94 9.45 -24.86
C ALA A 550 -31.13 9.43 -26.16
N ILE A 551 -30.09 10.26 -26.24
CA ILE A 551 -29.26 10.40 -27.44
C ILE A 551 -27.79 10.10 -27.14
N GLY A 552 -27.11 9.55 -28.14
CA GLY A 552 -25.67 9.34 -28.14
C GLY A 552 -24.93 10.49 -28.83
N TYR A 553 -23.61 10.48 -28.66
CA TYR A 553 -22.68 11.29 -29.43
C TYR A 553 -22.24 10.52 -30.69
N SER A 554 -21.90 11.18 -31.80
CA SER A 554 -21.62 10.50 -33.08
C SER A 554 -20.24 10.77 -33.66
N ASP A 555 -19.28 11.19 -32.83
CA ASP A 555 -17.86 11.24 -33.18
C ASP A 555 -17.13 10.27 -32.26
N ALA A 556 -16.16 9.54 -32.82
CA ALA A 556 -15.41 8.51 -32.10
C ALA A 556 -14.06 9.01 -31.59
N ALA A 557 -13.58 10.17 -32.07
CA ALA A 557 -12.24 10.68 -31.79
C ALA A 557 -12.26 11.96 -30.97
N ASP A 558 -13.10 12.92 -31.33
CA ASP A 558 -13.07 14.26 -30.75
C ASP A 558 -14.26 14.50 -29.84
N SER A 559 -14.07 15.18 -28.70
CA SER A 559 -15.17 15.76 -27.95
C SER A 559 -15.54 17.14 -28.52
N LEU A 560 -16.83 17.43 -28.66
CA LEU A 560 -17.33 18.68 -29.22
C LEU A 560 -18.42 19.29 -28.34
N SER A 561 -18.50 20.62 -28.35
CA SER A 561 -19.60 21.31 -27.66
C SER A 561 -20.97 20.88 -28.19
N ALA A 562 -21.97 20.74 -27.32
CA ALA A 562 -23.34 20.40 -27.70
C ALA A 562 -23.91 21.37 -28.74
N LYS A 563 -23.49 22.64 -28.74
CA LYS A 563 -23.86 23.63 -29.76
C LYS A 563 -23.37 23.26 -31.15
N MET A 564 -22.18 22.70 -31.27
CA MET A 564 -21.67 22.18 -32.54
C MET A 564 -22.37 20.88 -32.88
N THR A 565 -22.43 19.96 -31.92
CA THR A 565 -22.96 18.60 -32.11
C THR A 565 -24.44 18.58 -32.53
N LEU A 566 -25.24 19.47 -31.94
CA LEU A 566 -26.70 19.49 -32.12
C LEU A 566 -27.17 20.56 -33.11
N GLN A 567 -26.26 21.08 -33.94
CA GLN A 567 -26.54 22.19 -34.85
C GLN A 567 -27.73 21.90 -35.79
N SER A 568 -27.93 20.65 -36.21
CA SER A 568 -29.03 20.27 -37.10
C SER A 568 -30.42 20.46 -36.48
N MET A 569 -30.48 20.58 -35.15
CA MET A 569 -31.70 20.66 -34.37
C MET A 569 -31.70 21.84 -33.38
N ASP A 570 -30.85 22.84 -33.59
CA ASP A 570 -30.64 23.98 -32.69
C ASP A 570 -31.96 24.67 -32.28
N ASP A 571 -32.93 24.80 -33.19
CA ASP A 571 -34.23 25.41 -32.91
C ASP A 571 -35.25 24.48 -32.23
N SER A 572 -34.88 23.23 -31.92
CA SER A 572 -35.82 22.16 -31.55
C SER A 572 -35.57 21.49 -30.19
N TYR A 573 -34.65 22.00 -29.37
CA TYR A 573 -34.45 21.56 -27.98
C TYR A 573 -34.18 22.72 -27.04
N SER A 574 -34.38 22.50 -25.73
CA SER A 574 -34.13 23.51 -24.71
C SER A 574 -33.04 23.14 -23.72
N LEU A 575 -32.88 21.85 -23.40
CA LEU A 575 -31.93 21.37 -22.39
C LEU A 575 -31.23 20.10 -22.85
N ILE A 576 -29.99 19.92 -22.42
CA ILE A 576 -29.24 18.65 -22.46
C ILE A 576 -28.67 18.34 -21.07
N LYS A 577 -28.56 17.05 -20.70
CA LYS A 577 -27.94 16.59 -19.45
C LYS A 577 -26.98 15.44 -19.73
N GLY A 578 -25.82 15.48 -19.09
CA GLY A 578 -24.75 14.49 -19.24
C GLY A 578 -23.37 15.07 -18.88
N PRO A 579 -22.32 14.23 -18.91
CA PRO A 579 -22.41 12.76 -18.84
C PRO A 579 -23.04 12.29 -17.50
N TYR A 580 -23.37 11.01 -17.38
CA TYR A 580 -23.85 10.42 -16.13
C TYR A 580 -22.67 9.81 -15.37
N TYR A 581 -22.56 10.10 -14.08
CA TYR A 581 -21.53 9.55 -13.20
C TYR A 581 -22.12 8.45 -12.32
N SER A 582 -21.65 7.21 -12.52
CA SER A 582 -22.16 6.01 -11.87
C SER A 582 -21.98 6.04 -10.35
N GLU A 583 -20.82 6.48 -9.87
CA GLU A 583 -20.46 6.55 -8.45
C GLU A 583 -21.38 7.47 -7.64
N THR A 584 -21.63 8.67 -8.16
CA THR A 584 -22.44 9.70 -7.48
C THR A 584 -23.91 9.64 -7.86
N MET A 585 -24.27 8.75 -8.79
CA MET A 585 -25.61 8.61 -9.38
C MET A 585 -26.18 9.94 -9.90
N SER A 586 -25.34 10.77 -10.50
CA SER A 586 -25.67 12.16 -10.85
C SER A 586 -25.26 12.51 -12.29
N TYR A 587 -25.74 13.66 -12.79
CA TYR A 587 -25.29 14.21 -14.08
C TYR A 587 -24.27 15.30 -13.84
N GLY A 588 -23.17 15.26 -14.60
CA GLY A 588 -22.12 16.27 -14.49
C GLY A 588 -22.59 17.67 -14.84
N TYR A 589 -23.32 17.81 -15.95
CA TYR A 589 -23.76 19.11 -16.44
C TYR A 589 -25.23 19.13 -16.91
N VAL A 590 -25.79 20.34 -16.92
CA VAL A 590 -27.05 20.68 -17.58
C VAL A 590 -26.79 21.84 -18.54
N GLY A 591 -26.81 21.55 -19.84
CA GLY A 591 -26.66 22.52 -20.92
C GLY A 591 -27.99 23.21 -21.24
N HIS A 592 -27.98 24.53 -21.30
CA HIS A 592 -29.13 25.36 -21.68
C HIS A 592 -28.94 25.91 -23.09
N ASN A 593 -29.86 25.53 -23.98
CA ASN A 593 -29.78 25.96 -25.37
C ASN A 593 -30.12 27.46 -25.51
N GLY A 594 -29.31 28.19 -26.28
CA GLY A 594 -29.40 29.65 -26.46
C GLY A 594 -28.66 30.49 -25.42
N GLU A 595 -28.12 29.88 -24.36
CA GLU A 595 -27.24 30.53 -23.38
C GLU A 595 -25.76 30.28 -23.72
N THR A 596 -24.85 31.06 -23.13
CA THR A 596 -23.39 30.93 -23.37
C THR A 596 -22.58 30.91 -22.09
N GLY A 597 -21.52 30.09 -22.05
CA GLY A 597 -20.58 30.04 -20.92
C GLY A 597 -21.15 29.38 -19.67
N VAL A 598 -20.50 29.59 -18.52
CA VAL A 598 -20.98 29.07 -17.23
C VAL A 598 -22.12 29.94 -16.71
N ILE A 599 -23.27 29.32 -16.39
CA ILE A 599 -24.45 30.02 -15.86
C ILE A 599 -24.43 29.97 -14.33
N SER A 600 -24.38 28.77 -13.74
CA SER A 600 -24.28 28.57 -12.29
C SER A 600 -24.01 27.10 -11.96
N GLY A 601 -22.89 26.83 -11.26
CA GLY A 601 -22.51 25.46 -10.92
C GLY A 601 -22.40 24.58 -12.15
N SER A 602 -23.07 23.43 -12.14
CA SER A 602 -23.16 22.49 -13.28
C SER A 602 -24.10 22.94 -14.42
N HIS A 603 -24.72 24.11 -14.32
CA HIS A 603 -25.51 24.68 -15.41
C HIS A 603 -24.66 25.56 -16.32
N VAL A 604 -24.62 25.23 -17.60
CA VAL A 604 -23.79 25.88 -18.62
C VAL A 604 -24.59 26.16 -19.89
N GLY A 605 -24.12 27.07 -20.75
CA GLY A 605 -24.58 27.20 -22.14
C GLY A 605 -24.11 26.02 -22.98
N THR A 606 -24.81 25.72 -24.08
CA THR A 606 -24.48 24.56 -24.94
C THR A 606 -23.16 24.74 -25.71
N ASP A 607 -22.60 25.94 -25.74
CA ASP A 607 -21.24 26.22 -26.24
C ASP A 607 -20.14 25.77 -25.27
N SER A 608 -20.45 25.61 -23.99
CA SER A 608 -19.53 25.12 -22.94
C SER A 608 -19.92 23.77 -22.37
N PHE A 609 -20.99 23.16 -22.88
CA PHE A 609 -21.36 21.77 -22.58
C PHE A 609 -20.66 20.86 -23.58
N GLU A 610 -19.75 20.00 -23.14
CA GLU A 610 -19.06 19.06 -24.04
C GLU A 610 -19.81 17.72 -24.16
N MET A 611 -19.84 17.21 -25.38
CA MET A 611 -20.29 15.85 -25.70
C MET A 611 -19.08 15.04 -26.15
N ALA A 612 -18.92 13.86 -25.56
CA ALA A 612 -17.77 12.99 -25.72
C ALA A 612 -18.19 11.60 -26.23
N PRO A 613 -17.28 10.84 -26.87
CA PRO A 613 -17.51 9.46 -27.27
C PRO A 613 -18.05 8.60 -26.13
N TYR A 614 -18.81 7.58 -26.51
CA TYR A 614 -19.37 6.55 -25.64
C TYR A 614 -20.34 6.99 -24.53
N ASN A 615 -20.57 8.29 -24.36
CA ASN A 615 -21.48 8.82 -23.35
C ASN A 615 -22.92 8.93 -23.85
N GLY A 616 -23.88 8.63 -22.96
CA GLY A 616 -25.30 8.88 -23.16
C GLY A 616 -25.75 10.23 -22.61
N TYR A 617 -26.68 10.88 -23.31
CA TYR A 617 -27.21 12.20 -22.94
C TYR A 617 -28.73 12.22 -22.97
N TRP A 618 -29.33 12.96 -22.03
CA TRP A 618 -30.75 13.28 -22.08
C TRP A 618 -30.95 14.64 -22.72
N ILE A 619 -31.80 14.71 -23.75
CA ILE A 619 -32.14 15.96 -24.43
C ILE A 619 -33.64 16.25 -24.33
N LEU A 620 -34.00 17.47 -23.93
CA LEU A 620 -35.38 17.95 -23.86
C LEU A 620 -35.76 18.63 -25.17
N VAL A 621 -36.41 17.88 -26.04
CA VAL A 621 -36.84 18.28 -27.37
C VAL A 621 -38.18 19.00 -27.30
N THR A 622 -38.29 20.16 -27.93
CA THR A 622 -39.47 21.05 -27.85
C THR A 622 -40.51 20.77 -28.95
N GLN A 623 -40.07 20.19 -30.07
CA GLN A 623 -40.88 19.78 -31.22
C GLN A 623 -40.20 18.62 -31.96
N GLU A 624 -40.95 17.81 -32.70
CA GLU A 624 -40.38 16.70 -33.48
C GLU A 624 -39.31 17.21 -34.45
N THR A 625 -38.19 16.49 -34.51
CA THR A 625 -37.03 16.86 -35.33
C THR A 625 -36.21 15.63 -35.70
N ILE A 626 -35.18 15.81 -36.53
CA ILE A 626 -34.21 14.77 -36.88
C ILE A 626 -32.84 15.27 -36.45
N LEU A 627 -32.13 14.45 -35.67
CA LEU A 627 -30.72 14.63 -35.38
C LEU A 627 -29.91 13.87 -36.44
N TYR A 628 -28.93 14.55 -37.02
CA TYR A 628 -27.99 13.99 -37.99
C TYR A 628 -26.64 13.82 -37.28
N GLY A 629 -26.08 12.63 -37.36
CA GLY A 629 -24.69 12.38 -36.97
C GLY A 629 -23.73 13.01 -37.96
N PHE A 630 -22.50 13.23 -37.49
CA PHE A 630 -21.41 13.83 -38.26
C PHE A 630 -20.88 12.91 -39.37
#